data_AF-A0A950DIK6-F1
#
_entry.id   AF-A0A950DIK6-F1
#
_cell.length_a   1.000
_cell.length_b   1.000
_cell.length_c   1.000
_cell.angle_alpha   90.00
_cell.angle_beta   90.00
_cell.angle_gamma   90.00
#
_symmetry.space_group_name_H-M   'P 1'
#
loop_
_entity.id
_entity.type
_entity.pdbx_description
1 polymer ?
#
loop_
_entity_poly.entity_id
_entity_poly.type
_entity_poly.pdbx_seq_one_letter_code
_entity_poly.pdbx_strand_id
1 'polypeptide(L)'
;MSRITIATKLRLVSAIAPLVLLIATPILAGGFYLFGLMPALLQENQYAILRAADGLESALYKMDWGRTQPDGLEIIKGQERRFVGFVDSARSHASTRDQLDKIEQIAQTANPIFDQLRQASPGDDSVEPRLRNLQGLIADLNAANDGAMTEVIERAESRSHIFITITLVAGLLVPWAVFFLLYRQAGQVGGALRAIRSCFEKLPQGAGQSIELKEIDEKLTELGFPKPNPMFAE
;
A
#
# COMPACT_ATOMS: atom_id res chain seq x y z
N MET A 1 -40.12 -14.79 -21.54
CA MET A 1 -38.74 -15.15 -21.15
C MET A 1 -37.82 -14.92 -22.35
N SER A 2 -37.00 -13.87 -22.34
CA SER A 2 -36.20 -13.43 -23.49
C SER A 2 -35.07 -14.42 -23.79
N ARG A 3 -35.15 -15.11 -24.94
CA ARG A 3 -34.07 -15.94 -25.47
C ARG A 3 -32.96 -15.03 -25.99
N ILE A 4 -31.98 -14.74 -25.13
CA ILE A 4 -30.78 -13.99 -25.51
C ILE A 4 -29.92 -14.91 -26.38
N THR A 5 -29.83 -14.56 -27.66
CA THR A 5 -29.08 -15.27 -28.71
C THR A 5 -27.59 -15.35 -28.40
N ILE A 6 -26.94 -16.43 -28.85
CA ILE A 6 -25.56 -16.77 -28.46
C ILE A 6 -24.55 -15.72 -28.91
N ALA A 7 -24.78 -15.07 -30.06
CA ALA A 7 -24.01 -13.90 -30.51
C ALA A 7 -24.07 -12.72 -29.53
N THR A 8 -25.22 -12.48 -28.89
CA THR A 8 -25.41 -11.44 -27.88
C THR A 8 -24.69 -11.78 -26.58
N LYS A 9 -24.64 -13.06 -26.19
CA LYS A 9 -23.85 -13.53 -25.03
C LYS A 9 -22.34 -13.36 -25.25
N LEU A 10 -21.86 -13.64 -26.46
CA LEU A 10 -20.44 -13.48 -26.81
C LEU A 10 -20.00 -12.00 -26.79
N ARG A 11 -20.83 -11.11 -27.34
CA ARG A 11 -20.61 -9.65 -27.28
C ARG A 11 -20.68 -9.09 -25.86
N LEU A 12 -21.54 -9.66 -25.01
CA LEU A 12 -21.62 -9.28 -23.60
C LEU A 12 -20.33 -9.63 -22.86
N VAL A 13 -19.75 -10.80 -23.11
CA VAL A 13 -18.49 -11.23 -22.46
C VAL A 13 -17.29 -10.42 -22.95
N SER A 14 -17.21 -10.08 -24.24
CA SER A 14 -16.16 -9.19 -24.75
C SER A 14 -16.26 -7.77 -24.19
N ALA A 15 -17.46 -7.34 -23.78
CA ALA A 15 -17.67 -6.05 -23.11
C ALA A 15 -17.37 -6.10 -21.60
N ILE A 16 -17.61 -7.24 -20.94
CA ILE A 16 -17.39 -7.40 -19.50
C ILE A 16 -15.89 -7.57 -19.17
N ALA A 17 -15.13 -8.27 -20.01
CA ALA A 17 -13.70 -8.50 -19.77
C ALA A 17 -12.87 -7.21 -19.57
N PRO A 18 -12.95 -6.18 -20.42
CA PRO A 18 -12.25 -4.92 -20.18
C PRO A 18 -12.78 -4.18 -18.95
N LEU A 19 -14.06 -4.31 -18.61
CA LEU A 19 -14.64 -3.69 -17.41
C LEU A 19 -14.07 -4.30 -16.11
N VAL A 20 -13.87 -5.62 -16.08
CA VAL A 20 -13.26 -6.32 -14.94
C VAL A 20 -11.78 -5.92 -14.79
N LEU A 21 -11.04 -5.83 -15.89
CA LEU A 21 -9.67 -5.32 -15.89
C LEU A 21 -9.61 -3.88 -15.39
N LEU A 22 -10.55 -3.02 -15.79
CA LEU A 22 -10.62 -1.63 -15.39
C LEU A 22 -10.92 -1.45 -13.89
N ILE A 23 -11.60 -2.40 -13.25
CA ILE A 23 -11.82 -2.43 -11.80
C ILE A 23 -10.61 -3.02 -11.06
N ALA A 24 -9.99 -4.07 -11.60
CA ALA A 24 -8.84 -4.72 -10.97
C ALA A 24 -7.57 -3.85 -10.97
N THR A 25 -7.36 -3.06 -12.02
CA THR A 25 -6.18 -2.20 -12.20
C THR A 25 -5.99 -1.18 -11.07
N PRO A 26 -7.00 -0.37 -10.66
CA PRO A 26 -6.85 0.59 -9.57
C PRO A 26 -6.65 -0.08 -8.20
N ILE A 27 -7.21 -1.29 -7.99
CA ILE A 27 -7.00 -2.05 -6.74
C ILE A 27 -5.53 -2.48 -6.63
N LEU A 28 -4.98 -2.99 -7.73
CA LEU A 28 -3.57 -3.38 -7.81
C LEU A 28 -2.66 -2.15 -7.66
N ALA A 29 -2.93 -1.08 -8.41
CA ALA A 29 -2.15 0.16 -8.34
C ALA A 29 -2.19 0.82 -6.96
N GLY A 30 -3.36 0.84 -6.30
CA GLY A 30 -3.52 1.34 -4.94
C GLY A 30 -2.73 0.53 -3.92
N GLY A 31 -2.68 -0.80 -4.08
CA GLY A 31 -1.83 -1.68 -3.28
C GLY A 31 -0.35 -1.33 -3.39
N PHE A 32 0.17 -1.17 -4.62
CA PHE A 32 1.56 -0.78 -4.86
C PHE A 32 1.90 0.62 -4.33
N TYR A 33 0.98 1.58 -4.47
CA TYR A 33 1.18 2.95 -3.99
C TYR A 33 1.28 3.04 -2.46
N LEU A 34 0.37 2.38 -1.74
CA LEU A 34 0.41 2.32 -0.27
C LEU A 34 1.66 1.58 0.23
N PHE A 35 2.10 0.55 -0.50
CA PHE A 35 3.33 -0.17 -0.19
C PHE A 35 4.59 0.68 -0.35
N GLY A 36 4.65 1.47 -1.42
CA GLY A 36 5.79 2.34 -1.70
C GLY A 36 5.94 3.50 -0.72
N LEU A 37 4.83 3.98 -0.13
CA LEU A 37 4.83 5.18 0.72
C LEU A 37 5.07 4.91 2.20
N MET A 38 4.66 3.75 2.73
CA MET A 38 4.84 3.46 4.15
C MET A 38 6.31 3.50 4.60
N PRO A 39 7.26 2.86 3.90
CA PRO A 39 8.67 2.92 4.29
C PRO A 39 9.22 4.36 4.29
N ALA A 40 8.81 5.18 3.32
CA ALA A 40 9.32 6.55 3.14
C ALA A 40 8.87 7.49 4.27
N LEU A 41 7.58 7.49 4.61
CA LEU A 41 7.04 8.34 5.68
C LEU A 41 7.58 7.94 7.07
N LEU A 42 7.85 6.66 7.24
CA LEU A 42 8.36 6.12 8.50
C LEU A 42 9.86 6.40 8.64
N GLN A 43 10.65 6.25 7.58
CA GLN A 43 12.06 6.66 7.58
C GLN A 43 12.22 8.14 7.93
N GLU A 44 11.41 9.02 7.35
CA GLU A 44 11.56 10.47 7.53
C GLU A 44 11.37 10.89 9.00
N ASN A 45 10.30 10.43 9.64
CA ASN A 45 10.02 10.74 11.05
C ASN A 45 11.09 10.15 11.98
N GLN A 46 11.52 8.92 11.71
CA GLN A 46 12.51 8.21 12.52
C GLN A 46 13.90 8.86 12.40
N TYR A 47 14.29 9.31 11.20
CA TYR A 47 15.52 10.07 11.00
C TYR A 47 15.45 11.46 11.64
N ALA A 48 14.27 12.10 11.65
CA ALA A 48 14.09 13.38 12.30
C ALA A 48 14.25 13.27 13.83
N ILE A 49 13.70 12.21 14.44
CA ILE A 49 13.88 11.93 15.88
C ILE A 49 15.35 11.60 16.19
N LEU A 50 15.99 10.74 15.40
CA LEU A 50 17.41 10.41 15.57
C LEU A 50 18.30 11.66 15.48
N ARG A 51 18.08 12.50 14.47
CA ARG A 51 18.80 13.77 14.32
C ARG A 51 18.55 14.72 15.48
N ALA A 52 17.33 14.74 16.01
CA ALA A 52 17.00 15.53 17.19
C ALA A 52 17.73 14.99 18.42
N ALA A 53 17.78 13.66 18.63
CA ALA A 53 18.52 13.03 19.72
C ALA A 53 20.02 13.34 19.67
N ASP A 54 20.66 13.21 18.50
CA ASP A 54 22.06 13.63 18.29
C ASP A 54 22.26 15.13 18.59
N GLY A 55 21.28 15.95 18.21
CA GLY A 55 21.25 17.38 18.52
C GLY A 55 21.16 17.67 20.01
N LEU A 56 20.33 16.93 20.74
CA LEU A 56 20.18 17.03 22.20
C LEU A 56 21.50 16.66 22.88
N GLU A 57 22.12 15.55 22.50
CA GLU A 57 23.40 15.10 23.07
C GLU A 57 24.53 16.10 22.76
N SER A 58 24.61 16.58 21.52
CA SER A 58 25.59 17.62 21.14
C SER A 58 25.41 18.92 21.92
N ALA A 59 24.16 19.32 22.17
CA ALA A 59 23.85 20.51 22.96
C ALA A 59 24.27 20.32 24.42
N LEU A 60 23.98 19.16 25.04
CA LEU A 60 24.42 18.85 26.41
C LEU A 60 25.93 18.84 26.54
N TYR A 61 26.62 18.18 25.61
CA TYR A 61 28.08 18.16 25.59
C TYR A 61 28.67 19.58 25.50
N LYS A 62 28.09 20.44 24.65
CA LYS A 62 28.56 21.83 24.50
C LYS A 62 28.22 22.70 25.71
N MET A 63 27.15 22.42 26.45
CA MET A 63 26.87 23.10 27.71
C MET A 63 27.89 22.72 28.79
N ASP A 64 28.22 21.44 28.90
CA ASP A 64 29.20 20.93 29.84
C ASP A 64 30.60 21.49 29.53
N TRP A 65 31.00 21.43 28.26
CA TRP A 65 32.22 22.07 27.79
C TRP A 65 32.21 23.59 28.04
N GLY A 66 31.10 24.26 27.74
CA GLY A 66 30.94 25.71 27.92
C GLY A 66 31.22 26.17 29.35
N ARG A 67 30.93 25.32 30.34
CA ARG A 67 31.19 25.57 31.76
C ARG A 67 32.66 25.83 32.10
N THR A 68 33.57 25.35 31.27
CA THR A 68 35.04 25.52 31.42
C THR A 68 35.59 26.70 30.63
N GLN A 69 34.74 27.40 29.87
CA GLN A 69 35.16 28.48 28.96
C GLN A 69 34.97 29.87 29.60
N PRO A 70 35.79 30.86 29.20
CA PRO A 70 35.66 32.23 29.69
C PRO A 70 34.29 32.87 29.38
N ASP A 71 33.68 32.55 28.24
CA ASP A 71 32.34 33.01 27.84
C ASP A 71 31.24 31.95 28.07
N GLY A 72 31.44 31.07 29.05
CA GLY A 72 30.65 29.86 29.25
C GLY A 72 29.15 30.08 29.41
N LEU A 73 28.74 31.16 30.08
CA LEU A 73 27.32 31.45 30.33
C LEU A 73 26.54 31.73 29.04
N GLU A 74 27.14 32.43 28.07
CA GLU A 74 26.50 32.70 26.78
C GLU A 74 26.40 31.44 25.93
N ILE A 75 27.44 30.60 25.97
CA ILE A 75 27.46 29.29 25.31
C ILE A 75 26.33 28.42 25.86
N ILE A 76 26.21 28.30 27.18
CA ILE A 76 25.18 27.49 27.85
C ILE A 76 23.78 27.97 27.45
N LYS A 77 23.50 29.29 27.54
CA LYS A 77 22.19 29.85 27.13
C LYS A 77 21.90 29.62 25.64
N GLY A 78 22.92 29.72 24.80
CA GLY A 78 22.80 29.46 23.36
C GLY A 78 22.47 28.00 23.06
N GLN A 79 23.11 27.07 23.78
CA GLN A 79 22.79 25.64 23.65
C GLN A 79 21.46 25.28 24.29
N GLU A 80 21.01 25.97 25.35
CA GLU A 80 19.72 25.73 26.01
C GLU A 80 18.58 25.97 25.03
N ARG A 81 18.64 27.08 24.29
CA ARG A 81 17.67 27.37 23.22
C ARG A 81 17.69 26.31 22.11
N ARG A 82 18.88 25.81 21.75
CA ARG A 82 19.01 24.76 20.73
C ARG A 82 18.46 23.43 21.23
N PHE A 83 18.71 23.08 22.49
CA PHE A 83 18.19 21.88 23.13
C PHE A 83 16.67 21.88 23.11
N VAL A 84 16.03 22.99 23.52
CA VAL A 84 14.57 23.14 23.43
C VAL A 84 14.08 22.97 21.99
N GLY A 85 14.76 23.58 21.03
CA GLY A 85 14.43 23.40 19.60
C GLY A 85 14.51 21.95 19.12
N PHE A 86 15.48 21.17 19.63
CA PHE A 86 15.56 19.74 19.32
C PHE A 86 14.47 18.92 20.03
N VAL A 87 14.09 19.27 21.27
CA VAL A 87 12.94 18.66 21.97
C VAL A 87 11.65 18.88 21.16
N ASP A 88 11.41 20.11 20.70
CA ASP A 88 10.23 20.46 19.90
C ASP A 88 10.24 19.71 18.55
N SER A 89 11.41 19.64 17.90
CA SER A 89 11.58 18.87 16.66
C SER A 89 11.35 17.37 16.86
N ALA A 90 11.82 16.79 17.96
CA ALA A 90 11.55 15.39 18.27
C ALA A 90 10.05 15.17 18.52
N ARG A 91 9.41 16.07 19.26
CA ARG A 91 7.97 15.99 19.58
C ARG A 91 7.09 16.06 18.34
N SER A 92 7.45 16.88 17.35
CA SER A 92 6.67 17.01 16.11
C SER A 92 6.76 15.79 15.19
N HIS A 93 7.76 14.93 15.37
CA HIS A 93 7.99 13.75 14.55
C HIS A 93 7.74 12.42 15.30
N ALA A 94 7.51 12.47 16.61
CA ALA A 94 7.18 11.31 17.42
C ALA A 94 5.92 10.61 16.91
N SER A 95 6.04 9.31 16.64
CA SER A 95 4.97 8.47 16.10
C SER A 95 4.38 7.51 17.13
N THR A 96 5.07 7.28 18.26
CA THR A 96 4.62 6.39 19.33
C THR A 96 4.45 7.13 20.66
N ARG A 97 3.63 6.55 21.55
CA ARG A 97 3.45 7.07 22.92
C ARG A 97 4.75 6.98 23.72
N ASP A 98 5.49 5.89 23.56
CA ASP A 98 6.76 5.69 24.26
C ASP A 98 7.79 6.78 23.89
N GLN A 99 7.90 7.13 22.60
CA GLN A 99 8.73 8.26 22.17
C GLN A 99 8.29 9.58 22.80
N LEU A 100 6.98 9.86 22.82
CA LEU A 100 6.44 11.08 23.44
C LEU A 100 6.72 11.13 24.94
N ASP A 101 6.54 10.02 25.65
CA ASP A 101 6.79 9.91 27.09
C ASP A 101 8.28 10.16 27.40
N LYS A 102 9.19 9.60 26.59
CA LYS A 102 10.63 9.84 26.71
C LYS A 102 11.01 11.30 26.42
N ILE A 103 10.46 11.91 25.37
CA ILE A 103 10.69 13.32 25.04
C ILE A 103 10.19 14.23 26.18
N GLU A 104 9.02 13.92 26.75
CA GLU A 104 8.48 14.67 27.87
C GLU A 104 9.33 14.54 29.14
N GLN A 105 9.81 13.32 29.45
CA GLN A 105 10.75 13.10 30.56
C GLN A 105 12.06 13.88 30.37
N ILE A 106 12.61 13.90 29.15
CA ILE A 106 13.80 14.71 28.83
C ILE A 106 13.52 16.19 29.08
N ALA A 107 12.40 16.71 28.57
CA ALA A 107 12.03 18.12 28.73
C ALA A 107 11.84 18.54 30.19
N GLN A 108 11.16 17.70 30.98
CA GLN A 108 10.92 17.95 32.41
C GLN A 108 12.21 17.89 33.23
N THR A 109 13.12 16.98 32.89
CA THR A 109 14.38 16.78 33.61
C THR A 109 15.43 17.84 33.24
N ALA A 110 15.39 18.36 32.02
CA ALA A 110 16.40 19.29 31.49
C ALA A 110 16.39 20.67 32.16
N ASN A 111 15.21 21.28 32.36
CA ASN A 111 15.09 22.63 32.92
C ASN A 111 15.84 22.85 34.25
N PRO A 112 15.64 22.03 35.30
CA PRO A 112 16.35 22.23 36.57
C PRO A 112 17.86 21.99 36.44
N ILE A 113 18.31 21.18 35.47
CA ILE A 113 19.73 20.94 35.20
C ILE A 113 20.36 22.18 34.54
N PHE A 114 19.65 22.82 33.60
CA PHE A 114 20.13 24.03 32.94
C PHE A 114 20.24 25.22 33.88
N ASP A 115 19.28 25.37 34.79
CA ASP A 115 19.38 26.37 35.87
C ASP A 115 20.61 26.15 36.75
N GLN A 116 20.93 24.90 37.07
CA GLN A 116 22.14 24.54 37.83
C GLN A 116 23.42 24.80 37.05
N LEU A 117 23.46 24.46 35.75
CA LEU A 117 24.60 24.76 34.89
C LEU A 117 24.92 26.26 34.80
N ARG A 118 23.89 27.12 34.83
CA ARG A 118 24.06 28.57 34.82
C ARG A 118 24.63 29.13 36.13
N GLN A 119 24.47 28.41 37.24
CA GLN A 119 24.87 28.86 38.59
C GLN A 119 26.13 28.16 39.10
N ALA A 120 26.48 27.00 38.54
CA ALA A 120 27.60 26.20 38.97
C ALA A 120 28.94 26.90 38.67
N SER A 121 29.89 26.77 39.59
CA SER A 121 31.24 27.30 39.39
C SER A 121 32.03 26.41 38.41
N PRO A 122 33.03 26.97 37.69
CA PRO A 122 33.94 26.17 36.86
C PRO A 122 34.61 25.08 37.73
N GLY A 123 34.40 23.81 37.40
CA GLY A 123 34.92 22.66 38.16
C GLY A 123 33.99 22.08 39.24
N ASP A 124 32.72 22.51 39.31
CA ASP A 124 31.73 21.91 40.21
C ASP A 124 31.16 20.61 39.64
N ASP A 125 31.69 19.46 40.06
CA ASP A 125 31.30 18.15 39.50
C ASP A 125 29.88 17.69 39.92
N SER A 126 29.17 18.44 40.76
CA SER A 126 27.83 18.05 41.24
C SER A 126 26.77 17.95 40.13
N VAL A 127 27.02 18.62 38.99
CA VAL A 127 26.11 18.66 37.84
C VAL A 127 26.33 17.48 36.87
N GLU A 128 27.54 16.90 36.86
CA GLU A 128 27.92 15.85 35.92
C GLU A 128 27.05 14.58 36.02
N PRO A 129 26.69 14.07 37.22
CA PRO A 129 25.80 12.91 37.33
C PRO A 129 24.41 13.17 36.74
N ARG A 130 23.91 14.41 36.83
CA ARG A 130 22.59 14.80 36.31
C ARG A 130 22.63 14.92 34.79
N LEU A 131 23.71 15.48 34.24
CA LEU A 131 23.97 15.50 32.80
C LEU A 131 24.06 14.10 32.23
N ARG A 132 24.79 13.17 32.89
CA ARG A 132 24.86 11.76 32.48
C ARG A 132 23.50 11.08 32.54
N ASN A 133 22.68 11.37 33.54
CA ASN A 133 21.30 10.87 33.59
C ASN A 133 20.47 11.38 32.42
N LEU A 134 20.59 12.66 32.08
CA LEU A 134 19.90 13.25 30.92
C LEU A 134 20.38 12.66 29.59
N GLN A 135 21.68 12.36 29.46
CA GLN A 135 22.23 11.58 28.34
C GLN A 135 21.63 10.17 28.29
N GLY A 136 21.46 9.52 29.44
CA GLY A 136 20.76 8.24 29.55
C GLY A 136 19.32 8.31 29.04
N LEU A 137 18.58 9.37 29.36
CA LEU A 137 17.22 9.58 28.84
C LEU A 137 17.20 9.80 27.32
N ILE A 138 18.22 10.45 26.75
CA ILE A 138 18.36 10.60 25.30
C ILE A 138 18.68 9.25 24.64
N ALA A 139 19.52 8.43 25.26
CA ALA A 139 19.79 7.07 24.80
C ALA A 139 18.53 6.19 24.85
N ASP A 140 17.71 6.33 25.89
CA ASP A 140 16.40 5.68 25.98
C ASP A 140 15.45 6.13 24.86
N LEU A 141 15.46 7.41 24.48
CA LEU A 141 14.68 7.91 23.34
C LEU A 141 15.14 7.27 22.03
N ASN A 142 16.45 7.11 21.82
CA ASN A 142 16.99 6.39 20.65
C ASN A 142 16.56 4.92 20.65
N ALA A 143 16.61 4.24 21.80
CA ALA A 143 16.13 2.86 21.93
C ALA A 143 14.62 2.73 21.63
N ALA A 144 13.80 3.69 22.11
CA ALA A 144 12.38 3.75 21.80
C ALA A 144 12.12 3.99 20.30
N ASN A 145 12.97 4.80 19.65
CA ASN A 145 12.94 5.02 18.20
C ASN A 145 13.25 3.73 17.42
N ASP A 146 14.31 3.02 17.79
CA ASP A 146 14.65 1.73 17.18
C ASP A 146 13.53 0.70 17.35
N GLY A 147 12.94 0.61 18.55
CA GLY A 147 11.80 -0.27 18.80
C GLY A 147 10.57 0.08 17.96
N ALA A 148 10.26 1.37 17.82
CA ALA A 148 9.18 1.85 16.95
C ALA A 148 9.43 1.49 15.48
N MET A 149 10.69 1.56 15.02
CA MET A 149 11.08 1.14 13.68
C MET A 149 10.86 -0.37 13.48
N THR A 150 11.25 -1.21 14.45
CA THR A 150 11.06 -2.66 14.38
C THR A 150 9.58 -3.05 14.33
N GLU A 151 8.74 -2.50 15.22
CA GLU A 151 7.30 -2.79 15.24
C GLU A 151 6.63 -2.41 13.91
N VAL A 152 7.07 -1.32 13.31
CA VAL A 152 6.58 -0.86 12.02
C VAL A 152 7.03 -1.78 10.88
N ILE A 153 8.28 -2.23 10.88
CA ILE A 153 8.80 -3.18 9.89
C ILE A 153 8.01 -4.50 9.98
N GLU A 154 7.78 -5.03 11.18
CA GLU A 154 6.98 -6.24 11.38
C GLU A 154 5.54 -6.08 10.89
N ARG A 155 4.91 -4.93 11.17
CA ARG A 155 3.56 -4.62 10.67
C ARG A 155 3.54 -4.46 9.15
N ALA A 156 4.57 -3.85 8.57
CA ALA A 156 4.71 -3.70 7.13
C ALA A 156 4.90 -5.06 6.45
N GLU A 157 5.73 -5.94 7.02
CA GLU A 157 5.97 -7.29 6.52
C GLU A 157 4.69 -8.14 6.57
N SER A 158 3.97 -8.13 7.69
CA SER A 158 2.68 -8.83 7.83
C SER A 158 1.64 -8.35 6.81
N ARG A 159 1.52 -7.03 6.63
CA ARG A 159 0.61 -6.45 5.63
C ARG A 159 1.09 -6.71 4.20
N SER A 160 2.40 -6.82 3.96
CA SER A 160 3.00 -7.18 2.67
C SER A 160 2.50 -8.53 2.19
N HIS A 161 2.52 -9.53 3.08
CA HIS A 161 2.11 -10.88 2.73
C HIS A 161 0.64 -10.93 2.32
N ILE A 162 -0.22 -10.19 3.01
CA ILE A 162 -1.66 -10.12 2.69
C ILE A 162 -1.87 -9.46 1.33
N PHE A 163 -1.22 -8.33 1.05
CA PHE A 163 -1.38 -7.62 -0.22
C PHE A 163 -0.76 -8.35 -1.41
N ILE A 164 0.40 -8.99 -1.24
CA ILE A 164 1.02 -9.87 -2.24
C ILE A 164 0.08 -11.04 -2.54
N THR A 165 -0.51 -11.65 -1.50
CA THR A 165 -1.48 -12.75 -1.67
C THR A 165 -2.71 -12.28 -2.43
N ILE A 166 -3.30 -11.13 -2.07
CA ILE A 166 -4.45 -10.57 -2.81
C ILE A 166 -4.07 -10.27 -4.26
N THR A 167 -2.88 -9.72 -4.50
CA THR A 167 -2.39 -9.39 -5.84
C THR A 167 -2.17 -10.63 -6.70
N LEU A 168 -1.55 -11.68 -6.14
CA LEU A 168 -1.38 -12.97 -6.81
C LEU A 168 -2.74 -13.64 -7.08
N VAL A 169 -3.62 -13.67 -6.07
CA VAL A 169 -4.94 -14.29 -6.18
C VAL A 169 -5.80 -13.55 -7.20
N ALA A 170 -5.84 -12.22 -7.17
CA ALA A 170 -6.56 -11.41 -8.17
C ALA A 170 -5.92 -11.54 -9.56
N GLY A 171 -4.59 -11.46 -9.64
CA GLY A 171 -3.84 -11.60 -10.89
C GLY A 171 -3.96 -12.97 -11.53
N LEU A 172 -4.20 -14.04 -10.76
CA LEU A 172 -4.38 -15.40 -11.26
C LEU A 172 -5.85 -15.76 -11.50
N LEU A 173 -6.75 -15.46 -10.54
CA LEU A 173 -8.16 -15.83 -10.63
C LEU A 173 -8.92 -15.00 -11.66
N VAL A 174 -8.61 -13.71 -11.83
CA VAL A 174 -9.35 -12.86 -12.77
C VAL A 174 -9.14 -13.35 -14.22
N PRO A 175 -7.90 -13.59 -14.71
CA PRO A 175 -7.70 -14.18 -16.03
C PRO A 175 -8.30 -15.57 -16.17
N TRP A 176 -8.20 -16.42 -15.15
CA TRP A 176 -8.77 -17.77 -15.17
C TRP A 176 -10.30 -17.78 -15.23
N ALA A 177 -10.96 -16.91 -14.47
CA ALA A 177 -12.41 -16.76 -14.51
C ALA A 177 -12.88 -16.27 -15.88
N VAL A 178 -12.18 -15.30 -16.48
CA VAL A 178 -12.45 -14.82 -17.84
C VAL A 178 -12.25 -15.94 -18.87
N PHE A 179 -11.13 -16.67 -18.77
CA PHE A 179 -10.83 -17.80 -19.66
C PHE A 179 -11.88 -18.92 -19.55
N PHE A 180 -12.28 -19.29 -18.33
CA PHE A 180 -13.29 -20.32 -18.09
C PHE A 180 -14.66 -19.93 -18.67
N LEU A 181 -15.06 -18.67 -18.49
CA LEU A 181 -16.30 -18.15 -19.08
C LEU A 181 -16.27 -18.21 -20.61
N LEU A 182 -15.14 -17.84 -21.23
CA LEU A 182 -14.95 -17.95 -22.68
C LEU A 182 -14.97 -19.41 -23.15
N TYR A 183 -14.26 -20.30 -22.47
CA TYR A 183 -14.17 -21.72 -22.83
C TYR A 183 -15.54 -22.42 -22.74
N ARG A 184 -16.30 -22.17 -21.67
CA ARG A 184 -17.64 -22.74 -21.49
C ARG A 184 -18.60 -22.31 -22.62
N GLN A 185 -18.50 -21.07 -23.07
CA GLN A 185 -19.32 -20.57 -24.18
C GLN A 185 -18.85 -21.14 -25.53
N ALA A 186 -17.54 -21.22 -25.78
CA ALA A 186 -17.00 -21.84 -26.99
C ALA A 186 -17.44 -23.30 -27.13
N GLY A 187 -17.50 -24.06 -26.02
CA GLY A 187 -18.02 -25.43 -26.00
C GLY A 187 -19.51 -25.53 -26.36
N GLN A 188 -20.35 -24.60 -25.89
CA GLN A 188 -21.77 -24.55 -26.26
C GLN A 188 -21.97 -24.21 -27.75
N VAL A 189 -21.18 -23.28 -28.28
CA VAL A 189 -21.20 -22.92 -29.71
C VAL A 189 -20.73 -24.08 -30.58
N GLY A 190 -19.63 -24.74 -30.21
CA GLY A 190 -19.10 -25.90 -30.94
C GLY A 190 -20.05 -27.11 -30.92
N GLY A 191 -20.74 -27.34 -29.81
CA GLY A 191 -21.78 -28.36 -29.71
C GLY A 191 -22.98 -28.06 -30.62
N ALA A 192 -23.44 -26.80 -30.65
CA ALA A 192 -24.52 -26.37 -31.53
C ALA A 192 -24.15 -26.46 -33.01
N LEU A 193 -22.93 -26.08 -33.39
CA LEU A 193 -22.42 -26.21 -34.76
C LEU A 193 -22.27 -27.68 -35.20
N ARG A 194 -21.83 -28.57 -34.31
CA ARG A 194 -21.81 -30.03 -34.59
C ARG A 194 -23.22 -30.59 -34.74
N ALA A 195 -24.19 -30.11 -33.96
CA ALA A 195 -25.58 -30.53 -34.10
C ALA A 195 -26.14 -30.12 -35.47
N ILE A 196 -25.85 -28.90 -35.93
CA ILE A 196 -26.23 -28.43 -37.28
C ILE A 196 -25.51 -29.24 -38.36
N ARG A 197 -24.20 -29.48 -38.22
CA ARG A 197 -23.43 -30.28 -39.19
C ARG A 197 -23.95 -31.72 -39.29
N SER A 198 -24.31 -32.34 -38.17
CA SER A 198 -24.86 -33.70 -38.17
C SER A 198 -26.29 -33.78 -38.74
N CYS A 199 -27.08 -32.69 -38.68
CA CYS A 199 -28.31 -32.56 -39.47
C CYS A 199 -28.00 -32.49 -40.97
N PHE A 200 -26.97 -31.75 -41.38
CA PHE A 200 -26.56 -31.64 -42.78
C PHE A 200 -26.02 -32.95 -43.37
N GLU A 201 -25.19 -33.68 -42.61
CA GLU A 201 -24.62 -34.97 -43.06
C GLU A 201 -25.67 -36.10 -43.13
N LYS A 202 -26.83 -35.95 -42.47
CA LYS A 202 -27.94 -36.92 -42.51
C LYS A 202 -28.93 -36.66 -43.65
N LEU A 203 -28.76 -35.61 -44.44
CA LEU A 203 -29.64 -35.32 -45.58
C LEU A 203 -29.35 -36.30 -46.73
N PRO A 204 -30.32 -37.12 -47.17
CA PRO A 204 -30.18 -37.86 -48.42
C PRO A 204 -30.21 -36.85 -49.59
N GLN A 205 -29.30 -37.01 -50.54
CA GLN A 205 -29.27 -36.18 -51.76
C GLN A 205 -30.59 -36.31 -52.52
N GLY A 206 -31.52 -35.36 -52.33
CA GLY A 206 -32.68 -35.19 -53.21
C GLY A 206 -34.09 -35.17 -52.59
N ALA A 207 -34.30 -35.13 -51.27
CA ALA A 207 -35.66 -35.09 -50.70
C ALA A 207 -36.00 -33.72 -50.05
N GLY A 208 -37.06 -33.07 -50.54
CA GLY A 208 -37.88 -32.13 -49.75
C GLY A 208 -37.30 -30.76 -49.34
N GLN A 209 -36.75 -30.00 -50.28
CA GLN A 209 -36.01 -28.73 -50.04
C GLN A 209 -36.73 -27.58 -49.28
N SER A 210 -38.04 -27.60 -48.98
CA SER A 210 -38.73 -26.40 -48.47
C SER A 210 -39.08 -26.41 -46.97
N ILE A 211 -39.34 -27.58 -46.38
CA ILE A 211 -39.78 -27.70 -44.97
C ILE A 211 -38.55 -27.82 -44.04
N GLU A 212 -37.51 -28.52 -44.47
CA GLU A 212 -36.31 -28.76 -43.66
C GLU A 212 -35.30 -27.59 -43.72
N LEU A 213 -35.29 -26.80 -44.81
CA LEU A 213 -34.52 -25.54 -44.88
C LEU A 213 -35.06 -24.49 -43.91
N LYS A 214 -36.38 -24.46 -43.67
CA LYS A 214 -36.98 -23.61 -42.64
C LYS A 214 -36.53 -24.01 -41.24
N GLU A 215 -36.40 -25.30 -40.96
CA GLU A 215 -35.99 -25.80 -39.65
C GLU A 215 -34.50 -25.51 -39.36
N ILE A 216 -33.66 -25.55 -40.41
CA ILE A 216 -32.24 -25.15 -40.34
C ILE A 216 -32.13 -23.63 -40.16
N ASP A 217 -32.89 -22.85 -40.93
CA ASP A 217 -32.90 -21.39 -40.85
C ASP A 217 -33.44 -20.92 -39.50
N GLU A 218 -34.45 -21.60 -38.94
CA GLU A 218 -35.00 -21.35 -37.61
C GLU A 218 -33.97 -21.66 -36.51
N LYS A 219 -33.22 -22.77 -36.61
CA LYS A 219 -32.11 -23.07 -35.68
C LYS A 219 -30.96 -22.06 -35.79
N LEU A 220 -30.59 -21.62 -37.00
CA LEU A 220 -29.58 -20.57 -37.21
C LEU A 220 -30.03 -19.22 -36.64
N THR A 221 -31.32 -18.90 -36.78
CA THR A 221 -31.94 -17.70 -36.21
C THR A 221 -31.98 -17.79 -34.67
N GLU A 222 -32.30 -18.96 -34.09
CA GLU A 222 -32.23 -19.21 -32.64
C GLU A 222 -30.80 -19.09 -32.07
N LEU A 223 -29.77 -19.35 -32.89
CA LEU A 223 -28.35 -19.15 -32.56
C LEU A 223 -27.90 -17.69 -32.69
N GLY A 224 -28.69 -16.85 -33.38
CA GLY A 224 -28.45 -15.42 -33.52
C GLY A 224 -27.77 -15.01 -34.83
N PHE A 225 -27.74 -15.91 -35.80
CA PHE A 225 -27.41 -15.55 -37.17
C PHE A 225 -28.60 -14.84 -37.81
N PRO A 226 -28.39 -13.71 -38.50
CA PRO A 226 -29.47 -13.04 -39.21
C PRO A 226 -29.98 -13.93 -40.34
N LYS A 227 -31.31 -13.96 -40.52
CA LYS A 227 -31.90 -14.65 -41.68
C LYS A 227 -31.30 -14.10 -42.98
N PRO A 228 -31.00 -14.97 -43.97
CA PRO A 228 -30.56 -14.51 -45.27
C PRO A 228 -31.63 -13.55 -45.83
N ASN A 229 -31.20 -12.36 -46.23
CA ASN A 229 -32.08 -11.33 -46.75
C ASN A 229 -32.70 -11.85 -48.07
N PRO A 230 -34.04 -11.88 -48.20
CA PRO A 230 -34.70 -12.45 -49.38
C PRO A 230 -34.37 -11.73 -50.69
N MET A 231 -33.77 -10.52 -50.64
CA MET A 231 -33.28 -9.82 -51.84
C MET A 231 -31.99 -10.41 -52.44
N PHE A 232 -31.34 -11.39 -51.82
CA PHE A 232 -30.15 -12.06 -52.37
C PHE A 232 -30.40 -13.55 -52.72
N ALA A 233 -31.66 -13.96 -52.82
CA ALA A 233 -32.06 -15.34 -53.13
C ALA A 233 -32.43 -15.56 -54.61
N GLU A 234 -31.97 -14.68 -55.50
CA GLU A 234 -32.03 -14.86 -56.96
C GLU A 234 -30.64 -15.20 -57.53
#